data_AF-A0A355GDH5-F1
#
_entry.id   AF-A0A355GDH5-F1
#
_cell.length_a   1.000
_cell.length_b   1.000
_cell.length_c   1.000
_cell.angle_alpha   90.00
_cell.angle_beta   90.00
_cell.angle_gamma   90.00
#
_symmetry.space_group_name_H-M   'P 1'
#
loop_
_entity.id
_entity.type
_entity.pdbx_description
1 polymer ?
#
loop_
_entity_poly.entity_id
_entity_poly.type
_entity_poly.pdbx_seq_one_letter_code
_entity_poly.pdbx_strand_id
1 'polypeptide(L)'
;RGPFGMIPTNVPGMNFTELLPMQAKIADKFTVLRSMRHDSPGHPAGTLRMLTGDTDRRDKEIPKYPDWMSVTNYLRSKEGPRKNPLPPYVGINFSSQRVGGAYLGDAYGPFTVSGDPNQPNFTVPNIGLSNQAEVKQLDRRATLRQKLDTLERSFDQAGELQALDEFETQAMTLLTNPKAKDAFDLSQEDDRTRDRYGRNTWGQQLLMARRLVEAGVDVISTSLSGPLCGRV
;
A
#
# COMPACT_ATOMS: atom_id res chain seq x y z
N ARG A 1 19.73 12.23 -25.75
CA ARG A 1 20.74 11.86 -24.72
C ARG A 1 20.64 12.89 -23.60
N GLY A 2 20.59 12.47 -22.34
CA GLY A 2 20.51 13.38 -21.19
C GLY A 2 21.88 13.93 -20.78
N PRO A 3 21.94 14.89 -19.83
CA PRO A 3 23.19 15.53 -19.41
C PRO A 3 24.06 14.68 -18.46
N PHE A 4 23.56 13.54 -17.98
CA PHE A 4 24.22 12.73 -16.94
C PHE A 4 25.17 11.67 -17.52
N GLY A 5 26.26 11.41 -16.80
CA GLY A 5 27.23 10.37 -17.10
C GLY A 5 26.70 8.94 -16.90
N MET A 6 27.48 7.97 -17.34
CA MET A 6 27.18 6.53 -17.17
C MET A 6 28.27 5.86 -16.33
N ILE A 7 27.85 4.92 -15.49
CA ILE A 7 28.72 4.05 -14.69
C ILE A 7 28.40 2.58 -14.97
N PRO A 8 29.41 1.68 -14.94
CA PRO A 8 29.17 0.24 -15.02
C PRO A 8 28.48 -0.27 -13.77
N THR A 9 27.71 -1.35 -13.91
CA THR A 9 27.19 -2.11 -12.76
C THR A 9 28.05 -3.33 -12.47
N ASN A 10 27.74 -4.08 -11.40
CA ASN A 10 28.36 -5.37 -11.12
C ASN A 10 27.93 -6.51 -12.08
N VAL A 11 27.05 -6.22 -13.05
CA VAL A 11 26.61 -7.15 -14.11
C VAL A 11 27.23 -6.71 -15.45
N PRO A 12 28.07 -7.53 -16.10
CA PRO A 12 28.70 -7.18 -17.37
C PRO A 12 27.69 -6.76 -18.46
N GLY A 13 27.99 -5.67 -19.16
CA GLY A 13 27.14 -5.13 -20.23
C GLY A 13 25.96 -4.27 -19.76
N MET A 14 25.81 -4.06 -18.44
CA MET A 14 24.79 -3.18 -17.86
C MET A 14 25.43 -1.90 -17.32
N ASN A 15 24.83 -0.75 -17.67
CA ASN A 15 25.23 0.57 -17.18
C ASN A 15 24.02 1.30 -16.59
N PHE A 16 24.27 2.10 -15.56
CA PHE A 16 23.31 3.08 -15.02
C PHE A 16 23.86 4.49 -15.10
N THR A 17 23.01 5.48 -14.80
CA THR A 17 23.45 6.85 -14.58
C THR A 17 24.36 6.94 -13.35
N GLU A 18 25.32 7.87 -13.38
CA GLU A 18 26.19 8.18 -12.23
C GLU A 18 25.41 8.59 -10.97
N LEU A 19 24.13 8.96 -11.11
CA LEU A 19 23.22 9.28 -10.01
C LEU A 19 22.68 8.06 -9.26
N LEU A 20 22.91 6.84 -9.75
CA LEU A 20 22.43 5.59 -9.13
C LEU A 20 23.60 4.64 -8.74
N PRO A 21 24.63 5.13 -8.03
CA PRO A 21 25.83 4.34 -7.74
C PRO A 21 25.55 3.19 -6.78
N MET A 22 24.56 3.33 -5.89
CA MET A 22 24.18 2.27 -4.96
C MET A 22 23.44 1.13 -5.66
N GLN A 23 22.55 1.45 -6.60
CA GLN A 23 21.84 0.47 -7.42
C GLN A 23 22.80 -0.26 -8.36
N ALA A 24 23.80 0.43 -8.91
CA ALA A 24 24.83 -0.19 -9.75
C ALA A 24 25.62 -1.30 -9.01
N LYS A 25 25.83 -1.14 -7.69
CA LYS A 25 26.53 -2.13 -6.85
C LYS A 25 25.73 -3.40 -6.56
N ILE A 26 24.41 -3.37 -6.75
CA ILE A 26 23.50 -4.49 -6.45
C ILE A 26 22.68 -4.91 -7.68
N ALA A 27 23.16 -4.60 -8.89
CA ALA A 27 22.42 -4.87 -10.12
C ALA A 27 22.22 -6.37 -10.40
N ASP A 28 23.02 -7.24 -9.77
CA ASP A 28 22.86 -8.69 -9.77
C ASP A 28 21.66 -9.17 -8.92
N LYS A 29 21.04 -8.28 -8.14
CA LYS A 29 19.89 -8.58 -7.28
C LYS A 29 18.54 -8.19 -7.88
N PHE A 30 18.52 -7.58 -9.07
CA PHE A 30 17.28 -7.17 -9.70
C PHE A 30 17.36 -7.21 -11.24
N THR A 31 16.18 -7.26 -11.87
CA THR A 31 16.06 -7.27 -13.33
C THR A 31 15.62 -5.90 -13.84
N VAL A 32 16.30 -5.40 -14.87
CA VAL A 32 15.92 -4.15 -15.54
C VAL A 32 15.01 -4.43 -16.71
N LEU A 33 13.76 -4.01 -16.61
CA LEU A 33 12.78 -4.11 -17.69
C LEU A 33 12.75 -2.80 -18.48
N ARG A 34 13.27 -2.82 -19.71
CA ARG A 34 13.37 -1.63 -20.60
C ARG A 34 12.25 -1.53 -21.64
N SER A 35 11.40 -2.54 -21.75
CA SER A 35 10.31 -2.64 -22.73
C SER A 35 8.99 -1.99 -22.28
N MET A 36 8.90 -1.46 -21.06
CA MET A 36 7.69 -0.78 -20.57
C MET A 36 7.54 0.60 -21.21
N ARG A 37 6.48 0.76 -22.02
CA ARG A 37 6.07 2.02 -22.63
C ARG A 37 4.57 2.09 -22.78
N HIS A 38 4.01 3.30 -22.72
CA HIS A 38 2.61 3.59 -23.08
C HIS A 38 2.54 4.83 -23.97
N ASP A 39 1.41 5.02 -24.66
CA ASP A 39 1.11 6.18 -25.49
C ASP A 39 0.06 7.11 -24.86
N SER A 40 -0.38 6.83 -23.63
CA SER A 40 -1.27 7.69 -22.85
C SER A 40 -0.61 9.07 -22.61
N PRO A 41 -1.23 10.18 -23.02
CA PRO A 41 -0.64 11.52 -22.92
C PRO A 41 -0.69 12.10 -21.50
N GLY A 42 -1.63 11.66 -20.66
CA GLY A 42 -1.82 12.15 -19.30
C GLY A 42 -1.22 11.23 -18.24
N HIS A 43 -0.75 11.82 -17.13
CA HIS A 43 -0.36 11.07 -15.93
C HIS A 43 -1.48 10.14 -15.43
N PRO A 44 -2.76 10.57 -15.33
CA PRO A 44 -3.85 9.68 -14.93
C PRO A 44 -4.00 8.44 -15.82
N ALA A 45 -4.11 8.64 -17.14
CA ALA A 45 -4.25 7.54 -18.09
C ALA A 45 -3.01 6.61 -18.12
N GLY A 46 -1.81 7.17 -17.94
CA GLY A 46 -0.58 6.39 -17.80
C GLY A 46 -0.57 5.50 -16.55
N THR A 47 -0.95 6.06 -15.39
CA THR A 47 -1.06 5.30 -14.13
C THR A 47 -2.07 4.16 -14.25
N LEU A 48 -3.26 4.42 -14.78
CA LEU A 48 -4.27 3.39 -14.99
C LEU A 48 -3.76 2.28 -15.89
N ARG A 49 -3.10 2.63 -17.01
CA ARG A 49 -2.53 1.63 -17.90
C ARG A 49 -1.46 0.77 -17.23
N MET A 50 -0.61 1.38 -16.43
CA MET A 50 0.49 0.71 -15.73
C MET A 50 -0.01 -0.23 -14.63
N LEU A 51 -1.05 0.16 -13.91
CA LEU A 51 -1.49 -0.54 -12.71
C LEU A 51 -2.67 -1.47 -12.96
N THR A 52 -3.55 -1.15 -13.91
CA THR A 52 -4.79 -1.90 -14.19
C THR A 52 -4.84 -2.50 -15.60
N GLY A 53 -3.95 -2.08 -16.50
CA GLY A 53 -3.97 -2.49 -17.91
C GLY A 53 -4.99 -1.73 -18.78
N ASP A 54 -5.61 -0.65 -18.27
CA ASP A 54 -6.55 0.16 -19.05
C ASP A 54 -5.86 0.82 -20.25
N THR A 55 -6.32 0.51 -21.46
CA THR A 55 -5.75 1.02 -22.72
C THR A 55 -6.35 2.35 -23.16
N ASP A 56 -7.39 2.84 -22.48
CA ASP A 56 -7.96 4.16 -22.76
C ASP A 56 -6.92 5.25 -22.48
N ARG A 57 -6.77 6.14 -23.44
CA ARG A 57 -5.76 7.21 -23.40
C ARG A 57 -6.31 8.48 -22.76
N ARG A 58 -7.61 8.55 -22.49
CA ARG A 58 -8.24 9.70 -21.82
C ARG A 58 -8.03 9.61 -20.32
N ASP A 59 -7.80 10.76 -19.71
CA ASP A 59 -7.70 10.85 -18.26
C ASP A 59 -9.04 10.54 -17.61
N LYS A 60 -8.96 9.67 -16.60
CA LYS A 60 -10.08 9.21 -15.79
C LYS A 60 -9.60 9.16 -14.34
N GLU A 61 -10.50 9.46 -13.43
CA GLU A 61 -10.22 9.32 -12.00
C GLU A 61 -10.56 7.92 -11.55
N ILE A 62 -11.77 7.44 -11.86
CA ILE A 62 -12.26 6.13 -11.40
C ILE A 62 -11.70 5.00 -12.30
N PRO A 63 -11.06 3.97 -11.73
CA PRO A 63 -10.57 2.84 -12.49
C PRO A 63 -11.71 1.94 -12.99
N LYS A 64 -11.66 1.52 -14.26
CA LYS A 64 -12.57 0.50 -14.81
C LYS A 64 -12.20 -0.92 -14.39
N TYR A 65 -10.91 -1.20 -14.32
CA TYR A 65 -10.33 -2.50 -13.98
C TYR A 65 -9.61 -2.40 -12.64
N PRO A 66 -9.58 -3.48 -11.85
CA PRO A 66 -8.78 -3.52 -10.63
C PRO A 66 -7.30 -3.29 -10.94
N ASP A 67 -6.59 -2.68 -10.02
CA ASP A 67 -5.13 -2.68 -10.09
C ASP A 67 -4.57 -4.07 -9.75
N TRP A 68 -3.37 -4.38 -10.23
CA TRP A 68 -2.75 -5.69 -10.01
C TRP A 68 -2.50 -5.99 -8.52
N MET A 69 -2.34 -4.98 -7.67
CA MET A 69 -2.19 -5.18 -6.22
C MET A 69 -3.50 -5.66 -5.60
N SER A 70 -4.63 -5.06 -5.98
CA SER A 70 -5.97 -5.48 -5.58
C SER A 70 -6.33 -6.86 -6.12
N VAL A 71 -5.95 -7.19 -7.36
CA VAL A 71 -6.05 -8.56 -7.92
C VAL A 71 -5.22 -9.54 -7.07
N THR A 72 -4.00 -9.16 -6.71
CA THR A 72 -3.14 -9.99 -5.85
C THR A 72 -3.79 -10.25 -4.49
N ASN A 73 -4.35 -9.21 -3.86
CA ASN A 73 -5.07 -9.32 -2.60
C ASN A 73 -6.26 -10.29 -2.72
N TYR A 74 -7.09 -10.14 -3.76
CA TYR A 74 -8.20 -11.05 -4.04
C TYR A 74 -7.75 -12.50 -4.22
N LEU A 75 -6.70 -12.74 -5.02
CA LEU A 75 -6.20 -14.11 -5.23
C LEU A 75 -5.68 -14.73 -3.92
N ARG A 76 -5.01 -13.94 -3.07
CA ARG A 76 -4.54 -14.38 -1.76
C ARG A 76 -5.69 -14.70 -0.80
N SER A 77 -6.81 -13.99 -0.87
CA SER A 77 -7.97 -14.31 -0.03
C SER A 77 -8.58 -15.68 -0.34
N LYS A 78 -8.42 -16.17 -1.59
CA LYS A 78 -8.87 -17.51 -2.00
C LYS A 78 -7.98 -18.65 -1.49
N GLU A 79 -6.78 -18.36 -1.00
CA GLU A 79 -5.85 -19.37 -0.46
C GLU A 79 -6.22 -19.80 0.98
N GLY A 80 -7.21 -19.14 1.60
CA GLY A 80 -7.68 -19.42 2.95
C GLY A 80 -7.21 -18.42 4.00
N PRO A 81 -7.47 -18.69 5.29
CA PRO A 81 -7.19 -17.73 6.36
C PRO A 81 -5.68 -17.49 6.53
N ARG A 82 -5.28 -16.21 6.54
CA ARG A 82 -3.89 -15.81 6.81
C ARG A 82 -3.59 -15.92 8.30
N LYS A 83 -2.38 -16.39 8.63
CA LYS A 83 -1.84 -16.33 10.00
C LYS A 83 -1.33 -14.94 10.38
N ASN A 84 -0.94 -14.15 9.38
CA ASN A 84 -0.47 -12.78 9.59
C ASN A 84 -1.68 -11.86 9.81
N PRO A 85 -1.78 -11.13 10.94
CA PRO A 85 -2.86 -10.18 11.19
C PRO A 85 -2.79 -8.92 10.32
N LEU A 86 -1.66 -8.67 9.66
CA LEU A 86 -1.49 -7.51 8.79
C LEU A 86 -2.22 -7.70 7.44
N PRO A 87 -2.80 -6.62 6.89
CA PRO A 87 -3.43 -6.67 5.58
C PRO A 87 -2.37 -7.00 4.52
N PRO A 88 -2.72 -7.81 3.51
CA PRO A 88 -1.78 -8.18 2.45
C PRO A 88 -1.40 -6.99 1.55
N TYR A 89 -2.25 -5.97 1.48
CA TYR A 89 -2.03 -4.78 0.67
C TYR A 89 -2.16 -3.49 1.52
N VAL A 90 -1.06 -2.73 1.62
CA VAL A 90 -1.01 -1.44 2.32
C VAL A 90 -0.60 -0.32 1.36
N GLY A 91 -1.31 0.81 1.41
CA GLY A 91 -0.93 2.03 0.69
C GLY A 91 -0.52 3.14 1.66
N ILE A 92 0.73 3.63 1.58
CA ILE A 92 1.26 4.70 2.44
C ILE A 92 1.37 6.00 1.65
N ASN A 93 0.52 6.98 1.96
CA ASN A 93 0.34 8.23 1.20
C ASN A 93 0.14 7.98 -0.30
N PHE A 94 -0.33 6.79 -0.66
CA PHE A 94 -0.59 6.43 -2.03
C PHE A 94 -1.97 6.93 -2.43
N SER A 95 -2.07 7.62 -3.57
CA SER A 95 -3.36 8.12 -4.04
C SER A 95 -4.22 6.95 -4.48
N SER A 96 -5.17 6.57 -3.61
CA SER A 96 -6.17 5.54 -3.89
C SER A 96 -7.18 5.95 -4.96
N GLN A 97 -7.21 7.22 -5.39
CA GLN A 97 -8.24 7.70 -6.30
C GLN A 97 -8.18 7.04 -7.69
N ARG A 98 -7.02 6.50 -8.09
CA ARG A 98 -6.78 5.94 -9.44
C ARG A 98 -6.36 4.46 -9.43
N VAL A 99 -6.51 3.80 -8.29
CA VAL A 99 -6.19 2.39 -8.05
C VAL A 99 -7.23 1.83 -7.08
N GLY A 100 -7.55 0.55 -7.15
CA GLY A 100 -8.49 -0.07 -6.23
C GLY A 100 -9.05 -1.37 -6.78
N GLY A 101 -10.01 -1.92 -6.03
CA GLY A 101 -10.66 -3.19 -6.37
C GLY A 101 -11.57 -3.12 -7.59
N ALA A 102 -12.10 -1.95 -7.96
CA ALA A 102 -13.10 -1.81 -9.02
C ALA A 102 -14.22 -2.87 -8.86
N TYR A 103 -14.50 -3.70 -9.87
CA TYR A 103 -15.49 -4.77 -9.78
C TYR A 103 -15.13 -5.92 -8.81
N LEU A 104 -13.92 -5.97 -8.25
CA LEU A 104 -13.59 -6.88 -7.15
C LEU A 104 -14.18 -6.41 -5.81
N GLY A 105 -14.50 -5.12 -5.69
CA GLY A 105 -15.00 -4.50 -4.47
C GLY A 105 -13.91 -3.93 -3.56
N ASP A 106 -14.33 -3.01 -2.69
CA ASP A 106 -13.43 -2.21 -1.84
C ASP A 106 -12.66 -3.06 -0.81
N ALA A 107 -13.17 -4.24 -0.45
CA ALA A 107 -12.50 -5.17 0.46
C ALA A 107 -11.10 -5.60 0.00
N TYR A 108 -10.85 -5.57 -1.31
CA TYR A 108 -9.55 -5.94 -1.87
C TYR A 108 -8.65 -4.73 -2.18
N GLY A 109 -9.15 -3.52 -1.93
CA GLY A 109 -8.37 -2.29 -2.02
C GLY A 109 -7.28 -2.19 -0.94
N PRO A 110 -6.42 -1.15 -0.99
CA PRO A 110 -5.36 -0.97 -0.03
C PRO A 110 -5.89 -0.59 1.36
N PHE A 111 -5.31 -1.17 2.40
CA PHE A 111 -5.35 -0.56 3.71
C PHE A 111 -4.55 0.75 3.66
N THR A 112 -5.24 1.88 3.78
CA THR A 112 -4.65 3.20 3.51
C THR A 112 -4.10 3.83 4.78
N VAL A 113 -2.81 4.17 4.74
CA VAL A 113 -2.11 4.94 5.76
C VAL A 113 -1.82 6.34 5.20
N SER A 114 -2.30 7.37 5.89
CA SER A 114 -2.15 8.76 5.47
C SER A 114 -1.50 9.59 6.58
N GLY A 115 -0.65 10.53 6.19
CA GLY A 115 0.03 11.45 7.12
C GLY A 115 1.55 11.37 7.01
N ASP A 116 2.25 12.05 7.91
CA ASP A 116 3.71 12.12 7.92
C ASP A 116 4.30 11.25 9.04
N PRO A 117 4.89 10.08 8.73
CA PRO A 117 5.48 9.18 9.74
C PRO A 117 6.67 9.78 10.51
N ASN A 118 7.18 10.94 10.08
CA ASN A 118 8.23 11.65 10.79
C ASN A 118 7.69 12.55 11.92
N GLN A 119 6.38 12.83 11.96
CA GLN A 119 5.79 13.67 13.01
C GLN A 119 5.70 12.89 14.33
N PRO A 120 6.00 13.54 15.48
CA PRO A 120 6.01 12.87 16.78
C PRO A 120 4.62 12.38 17.23
N ASN A 121 3.57 13.01 16.71
CA ASN A 121 2.18 12.65 16.98
C ASN A 121 1.54 11.84 15.84
N PHE A 122 2.33 11.34 14.90
CA PHE A 122 1.82 10.47 13.84
C PHE A 122 1.29 9.18 14.45
N THR A 123 0.04 8.86 14.11
CA THR A 123 -0.59 7.59 14.43
C THR A 123 -1.27 7.08 13.18
N VAL A 124 -1.24 5.76 12.98
CA VAL A 124 -2.03 5.16 11.92
C VAL A 124 -3.48 5.11 12.43
N PRO A 125 -4.44 5.74 11.72
CA PRO A 125 -5.84 5.69 12.13
C PRO A 125 -6.29 4.24 12.27
N ASN A 126 -7.01 3.95 13.36
CA ASN A 126 -7.59 2.63 13.61
C ASN A 126 -6.59 1.47 13.72
N ILE A 127 -5.40 1.69 14.30
CA ILE A 127 -4.47 0.60 14.67
C ILE A 127 -4.14 0.65 16.17
N GLY A 128 -4.26 -0.50 16.84
CA GLY A 128 -3.82 -0.65 18.23
C GLY A 128 -4.68 0.06 19.28
N LEU A 129 -6.01 -0.06 19.21
CA LEU A 129 -6.89 0.33 20.32
C LEU A 129 -6.59 -0.59 21.52
N SER A 130 -5.84 -0.08 22.48
CA SER A 130 -5.50 -0.80 23.72
C SER A 130 -6.62 -0.77 24.76
N ASN A 131 -7.66 0.03 24.55
CA ASN A 131 -8.80 0.13 25.47
C ASN A 131 -9.82 -0.98 25.19
N GLN A 132 -9.84 -2.01 26.05
CA GLN A 132 -10.79 -3.12 25.95
C GLN A 132 -12.27 -2.68 25.94
N ALA A 133 -12.60 -1.52 26.52
CA ALA A 133 -13.96 -0.99 26.51
C ALA A 133 -14.35 -0.44 25.13
N GLU A 134 -13.43 0.23 24.44
CA GLU A 134 -13.63 0.74 23.07
C GLU A 134 -13.68 -0.40 22.06
N VAL A 135 -12.83 -1.42 22.21
CA VAL A 135 -12.88 -2.67 21.42
C VAL A 135 -14.23 -3.36 21.61
N LYS A 136 -14.70 -3.54 22.85
CA LYS A 136 -16.03 -4.14 23.13
C LYS A 136 -17.17 -3.31 22.56
N GLN A 137 -17.04 -1.99 22.51
CA GLN A 137 -18.06 -1.10 21.98
C GLN A 137 -18.11 -1.12 20.46
N LEU A 138 -16.96 -1.23 19.79
CA LEU A 138 -16.86 -1.45 18.35
C LEU A 138 -17.37 -2.85 17.96
N ASP A 139 -17.02 -3.90 18.72
CA ASP A 139 -17.58 -5.25 18.55
C ASP A 139 -19.11 -5.25 18.70
N ARG A 140 -19.65 -4.52 19.68
CA ARG A 140 -21.10 -4.41 19.87
C ARG A 140 -21.78 -3.72 18.68
N ARG A 141 -21.13 -2.71 18.11
CA ARG A 141 -21.64 -1.97 16.93
C ARG A 141 -21.54 -2.82 15.67
N ALA A 142 -20.44 -3.53 15.46
CA ALA A 142 -20.27 -4.48 14.37
C ALA A 142 -21.29 -5.63 14.47
N THR A 143 -21.47 -6.21 15.66
CA THR A 143 -22.47 -7.27 15.90
C THR A 143 -23.91 -6.78 15.68
N LEU A 144 -24.23 -5.54 16.09
CA LEU A 144 -25.56 -4.96 15.89
C LEU A 144 -25.81 -4.63 14.41
N ARG A 145 -24.80 -4.13 13.70
CA ARG A 145 -24.82 -3.94 12.25
C ARG A 145 -25.00 -5.25 11.51
N GLN A 146 -24.21 -6.28 11.81
CA GLN A 146 -24.38 -7.61 11.23
C GLN A 146 -25.80 -8.16 11.43
N LYS A 147 -26.42 -7.91 12.59
CA LYS A 147 -27.82 -8.31 12.85
C LYS A 147 -28.82 -7.50 12.03
N LEU A 148 -28.57 -6.21 11.80
CA LEU A 148 -29.36 -5.38 10.90
C LEU A 148 -29.16 -5.78 9.43
N ASP A 149 -27.93 -6.03 9.00
CA ASP A 149 -27.59 -6.54 7.67
C ASP A 149 -28.16 -7.95 7.44
N THR A 150 -28.33 -8.76 8.48
CA THR A 150 -29.04 -10.06 8.37
C THR A 150 -30.53 -9.88 8.14
N LEU A 151 -31.12 -8.78 8.61
CA LEU A 151 -32.49 -8.40 8.28
C LEU A 151 -32.58 -7.83 6.85
N GLU A 152 -31.59 -7.06 6.42
CA GLU A 152 -31.49 -6.51 5.05
C GLU A 152 -31.14 -7.58 4.01
N ARG A 153 -30.41 -8.64 4.36
CA ARG A 153 -30.16 -9.86 3.55
C ARG A 153 -31.43 -10.55 3.05
N SER A 154 -32.59 -10.25 3.63
CA SER A 154 -33.89 -10.71 3.12
C SER A 154 -34.37 -9.92 1.88
N PHE A 155 -33.68 -8.84 1.53
CA PHE A 155 -33.93 -7.93 0.40
C PHE A 155 -32.59 -7.62 -0.32
N ASP A 156 -32.22 -8.45 -1.30
CA ASP A 156 -31.19 -8.27 -2.35
C ASP A 156 -29.98 -7.31 -2.14
N GLN A 157 -28.79 -7.90 -1.91
CA GLN A 157 -27.48 -7.61 -2.55
C GLN A 157 -26.35 -8.37 -1.82
N ALA A 158 -26.17 -9.66 -2.12
CA ALA A 158 -25.27 -10.53 -1.37
C ALA A 158 -23.75 -10.24 -1.53
N GLY A 159 -23.34 -9.62 -2.65
CA GLY A 159 -21.91 -9.44 -2.97
C GLY A 159 -21.23 -8.25 -2.28
N GLU A 160 -21.93 -7.13 -2.16
CA GLU A 160 -21.37 -5.88 -1.62
C GLU A 160 -21.29 -5.91 -0.08
N LEU A 161 -22.27 -6.56 0.56
CA LEU A 161 -22.32 -6.76 2.02
C LEU A 161 -21.24 -7.72 2.53
N GLN A 162 -20.89 -8.77 1.77
CA GLN A 162 -19.83 -9.71 2.16
C GLN A 162 -18.44 -9.05 2.13
N ALA A 163 -18.23 -8.10 1.20
CA ALA A 163 -17.01 -7.30 1.15
C ALA A 163 -16.89 -6.35 2.37
N LEU A 164 -18.00 -5.77 2.82
CA LEU A 164 -18.07 -4.98 4.06
C LEU A 164 -17.71 -5.80 5.30
N ASP A 165 -18.25 -7.01 5.44
CA ASP A 165 -17.93 -7.93 6.55
C ASP A 165 -16.42 -8.31 6.57
N GLU A 166 -15.81 -8.57 5.40
CA GLU A 166 -14.37 -8.85 5.29
C GLU A 166 -13.51 -7.64 5.68
N PHE A 167 -13.89 -6.44 5.23
CA PHE A 167 -13.18 -5.20 5.55
C PHE A 167 -13.27 -4.85 7.04
N GLU A 168 -14.46 -4.95 7.65
CA GLU A 168 -14.65 -4.71 9.09
C GLU A 168 -13.86 -5.72 9.94
N THR A 169 -13.82 -7.00 9.54
CA THR A 169 -13.05 -8.04 10.24
C THR A 169 -11.54 -7.78 10.19
N GLN A 170 -11.02 -7.36 9.03
CA GLN A 170 -9.62 -6.97 8.89
C GLN A 170 -9.28 -5.74 9.75
N ALA A 171 -10.14 -4.72 9.73
CA ALA A 171 -9.98 -3.53 10.56
C ALA A 171 -9.96 -3.89 12.06
N MET A 172 -10.86 -4.75 12.53
CA MET A 172 -10.90 -5.18 13.93
C MET A 172 -9.65 -5.99 14.33
N THR A 173 -9.14 -6.82 13.43
CA THR A 173 -7.90 -7.59 13.66
C THR A 173 -6.70 -6.66 13.81
N LEU A 174 -6.61 -5.60 13.00
CA LEU A 174 -5.56 -4.58 13.11
C LEU A 174 -5.68 -3.74 14.37
N LEU A 175 -6.91 -3.45 14.78
CA LEU A 175 -7.20 -2.69 15.99
C LEU A 175 -6.79 -3.42 17.26
N THR A 176 -6.91 -4.74 17.29
CA THR A 176 -6.79 -5.55 18.51
C THR A 176 -5.47 -6.33 18.62
N ASN A 177 -4.71 -6.45 17.52
CA ASN A 177 -3.47 -7.23 17.52
C ASN A 177 -2.22 -6.37 17.85
N PRO A 178 -1.49 -6.66 18.95
CA PRO A 178 -0.28 -5.92 19.31
C PRO A 178 0.80 -5.96 18.21
N LYS A 179 0.94 -7.08 17.51
CA LYS A 179 1.94 -7.22 16.43
C LYS A 179 1.65 -6.32 15.24
N ALA A 180 0.36 -6.01 15.00
CA ALA A 180 0.00 -5.06 13.97
C ALA A 180 0.52 -3.67 14.31
N LYS A 181 0.33 -3.22 15.57
CA LYS A 181 0.83 -1.93 16.04
C LYS A 181 2.35 -1.82 15.92
N ASP A 182 3.09 -2.85 16.32
CA ASP A 182 4.56 -2.86 16.27
C ASP A 182 5.11 -2.67 14.84
N ALA A 183 4.40 -3.19 13.83
CA ALA A 183 4.81 -3.08 12.43
C ALA A 183 4.78 -1.64 11.90
N PHE A 184 3.89 -0.79 12.44
CA PHE A 184 3.79 0.63 12.07
C PHE A 184 4.59 1.57 12.99
N ASP A 185 5.11 1.05 14.11
CA ASP A 185 5.81 1.85 15.11
C ASP A 185 7.29 2.08 14.75
N LEU A 186 7.56 3.25 14.17
CA LEU A 186 8.93 3.67 13.83
C LEU A 186 9.80 4.00 15.05
N SER A 187 9.23 4.12 16.27
CA SER A 187 10.05 4.35 17.47
C SER A 187 10.90 3.14 17.86
N GLN A 188 10.57 1.96 17.31
CA GLN A 188 11.35 0.73 17.49
C GLN A 188 12.57 0.65 16.58
N GLU A 189 12.74 1.59 15.64
CA GLU A 189 13.94 1.70 14.82
C GLU A 189 15.01 2.53 15.52
N ASP A 190 16.26 2.10 15.40
CA ASP A 190 17.38 2.88 15.91
C ASP A 190 17.54 4.21 15.15
N ASP A 191 18.03 5.23 15.84
CA ASP A 191 18.14 6.58 15.27
C ASP A 191 19.03 6.62 14.01
N ARG A 192 20.08 5.79 13.96
CA ARG A 192 20.98 5.73 12.81
C ARG A 192 20.26 5.19 11.58
N THR A 193 19.40 4.18 11.72
CA THR A 193 18.56 3.68 10.63
C THR A 193 17.58 4.74 10.15
N ARG A 194 16.92 5.44 11.09
CA ARG A 194 16.01 6.54 10.76
C ARG A 194 16.70 7.68 10.03
N ASP A 195 17.91 8.05 10.45
CA ASP A 195 18.73 9.07 9.81
C ASP A 195 19.20 8.67 8.42
N ARG A 196 19.55 7.39 8.22
CA ARG A 196 19.95 6.85 6.92
C ARG A 196 18.84 6.95 5.86
N TYR A 197 17.59 6.73 6.27
CA TYR A 197 16.42 6.94 5.41
C TYR A 197 16.11 8.43 5.22
N GLY A 198 16.52 9.27 6.17
CA GLY A 198 16.28 10.71 6.20
C GLY A 198 15.08 11.07 7.07
N ARG A 199 15.24 12.05 7.96
CA ARG A 199 14.20 12.57 8.87
C ARG A 199 13.22 13.50 8.15
N ASN A 200 12.61 12.98 7.10
CA ASN A 200 11.59 13.63 6.30
C ASN A 200 10.51 12.61 5.91
N THR A 201 9.39 13.08 5.39
CA THR A 201 8.24 12.23 5.06
C THR A 201 8.60 11.09 4.11
N TRP A 202 9.45 11.34 3.11
CA TRP A 202 9.86 10.32 2.13
C TRP A 202 10.73 9.23 2.75
N GLY A 203 11.71 9.61 3.55
CA GLY A 203 12.56 8.66 4.25
C GLY A 203 11.77 7.79 5.21
N GLN A 204 10.97 8.43 6.06
CA GLN A 204 10.23 7.71 7.11
C GLN A 204 9.09 6.86 6.54
N GLN A 205 8.44 7.24 5.43
CA GLN A 205 7.46 6.37 4.77
C GLN A 205 8.11 5.14 4.13
N LEU A 206 9.29 5.28 3.53
CA LEU A 206 10.02 4.14 2.97
C LEU A 206 10.56 3.21 4.08
N LEU A 207 10.93 3.77 5.24
CA LEU A 207 11.29 2.99 6.42
C LEU A 207 10.09 2.20 6.95
N MET A 208 8.91 2.83 7.02
CA MET A 208 7.67 2.14 7.38
C MET A 208 7.34 1.03 6.39
N ALA A 209 7.46 1.29 5.08
CA ALA A 209 7.29 0.27 4.05
C ALA A 209 8.24 -0.92 4.28
N ARG A 210 9.51 -0.67 4.58
CA ARG A 210 10.46 -1.74 4.93
C ARG A 210 9.97 -2.58 6.11
N ARG A 211 9.59 -1.94 7.22
CA ARG A 211 9.09 -2.66 8.42
C ARG A 211 7.86 -3.52 8.11
N LEU A 212 6.93 -3.00 7.31
CA LEU A 212 5.73 -3.73 6.92
C LEU A 212 6.06 -4.95 6.03
N VAL A 213 7.02 -4.83 5.11
CA VAL A 213 7.53 -5.99 4.35
C VAL A 213 8.16 -7.02 5.30
N GLU A 214 9.00 -6.59 6.23
CA GLU A 214 9.64 -7.47 7.22
C GLU A 214 8.60 -8.14 8.14
N ALA A 215 7.48 -7.47 8.41
CA ALA A 215 6.35 -8.00 9.17
C ALA A 215 5.40 -8.88 8.33
N GLY A 216 5.66 -9.04 7.03
CA GLY A 216 4.95 -9.97 6.13
C GLY A 216 3.73 -9.39 5.41
N VAL A 217 3.71 -8.08 5.16
CA VAL A 217 2.81 -7.47 4.16
C VAL A 217 3.32 -7.84 2.77
N ASP A 218 2.43 -8.33 1.90
CA ASP A 218 2.82 -8.85 0.58
C ASP A 218 3.06 -7.73 -0.43
N VAL A 219 2.20 -6.71 -0.42
CA VAL A 219 2.21 -5.61 -1.38
C VAL A 219 2.12 -4.27 -0.66
N ILE A 220 3.05 -3.37 -1.00
CA ILE A 220 3.06 -2.02 -0.48
C ILE A 220 3.12 -1.03 -1.65
N SER A 221 2.26 -0.03 -1.61
CA SER A 221 2.30 1.13 -2.51
C SER A 221 2.60 2.40 -1.74
N THR A 222 3.43 3.28 -2.31
CA THR A 222 3.72 4.59 -1.73
C THR A 222 3.86 5.63 -2.84
N SER A 223 3.56 6.88 -2.52
CA SER A 223 3.76 8.02 -3.41
C SER A 223 4.78 8.98 -2.83
N LEU A 224 5.77 9.34 -3.64
CA LEU A 224 6.73 10.39 -3.31
C LEU A 224 6.25 11.67 -3.99
N SER A 225 5.64 12.57 -3.22
CA SER A 225 5.13 13.86 -3.72
C SER A 225 5.53 15.01 -2.79
N GLY A 226 5.34 16.24 -3.27
CA GLY A 226 5.54 17.45 -2.48
C GLY A 226 6.93 18.09 -2.66
N PRO A 227 7.35 18.95 -1.70
CA PRO A 227 8.47 19.88 -1.86
C PRO A 227 9.85 19.22 -1.93
N LEU A 228 9.94 17.92 -1.66
CA LEU A 228 11.17 17.14 -1.75
C LEU A 228 11.46 16.67 -3.19
N CYS A 229 10.50 16.78 -4.12
CA CYS A 229 10.72 16.49 -5.53
C CYS A 229 11.90 17.28 -6.10
N GLY A 230 12.95 16.56 -6.53
CA GLY A 230 14.18 17.12 -7.10
C GLY A 230 15.20 17.64 -6.10
N ARG A 231 15.06 17.32 -4.79
CA ARG A 231 15.94 17.80 -3.72
C ARG A 231 16.56 16.70 -2.85
N VAL A 232 16.30 15.43 -3.17
CA VAL A 232 16.79 14.26 -2.42
C VAL A 232 17.74 13.45 -3.28
#